data_AF-A0A1I0CKZ1-F1
#
_entry.id   AF-A0A1I0CKZ1-F1
#
_cell.length_a   1.000
_cell.length_b   1.000
_cell.length_c   1.000
_cell.angle_alpha   90.00
_cell.angle_beta   90.00
_cell.angle_gamma   90.00
#
_symmetry.space_group_name_H-M   'P 1'
#
loop_
_entity.id
_entity.type
_entity.pdbx_description
1 polymer ?
#
loop_
_entity_poly.entity_id
_entity_poly.type
_entity_poly.pdbx_seq_one_letter_code
_entity_poly.pdbx_strand_id
1 'polypeptide(L)' 'MMNEQLRYYLRYHPQWYIILSRYPHEYERLIQEYKDEKNQQFINKIDQVSMLINMVEMMM' A
#
# COMPACT_ATOMS: atom_id res chain seq x y z
N MET A 1 -2.11 19.18 -4.22
CA MET A 1 -1.78 18.32 -5.39
C MET A 1 -2.34 16.93 -5.12
N MET A 2 -3.23 16.44 -5.98
CA MET A 2 -3.86 15.12 -5.81
C MET A 2 -2.77 14.04 -5.78
N ASN A 3 -2.71 13.21 -4.73
CA ASN A 3 -1.65 12.24 -4.47
C ASN A 3 -1.32 11.40 -5.72
N GLU A 4 -0.15 11.63 -6.31
CA GLU A 4 0.28 10.94 -7.53
C GLU A 4 0.34 9.41 -7.32
N GLN A 5 0.71 9.00 -6.10
CA GLN A 5 0.70 7.61 -5.67
C GLN A 5 -0.70 6.98 -5.70
N LEU A 6 -1.74 7.75 -5.35
CA LEU A 6 -3.13 7.28 -5.42
C LEU A 6 -3.59 7.10 -6.87
N ARG A 7 -3.10 7.96 -7.79
CA ARG A 7 -3.36 7.79 -9.23
C ARG A 7 -2.70 6.54 -9.79
N TYR A 8 -1.47 6.26 -9.38
CA TYR A 8 -0.81 5.00 -9.74
C TYR A 8 -1.58 3.81 -9.16
N TYR A 9 -1.99 3.88 -7.89
CA TYR A 9 -2.78 2.83 -7.25
C TYR A 9 -4.07 2.53 -8.03
N LEU A 10 -4.84 3.57 -8.37
CA LEU A 10 -6.03 3.43 -9.21
C LEU A 10 -5.73 2.75 -10.56
N ARG A 11 -4.57 3.04 -11.17
CA ARG A 11 -4.14 2.42 -12.43
C ARG A 11 -3.88 0.91 -12.30
N TYR A 12 -3.36 0.47 -11.16
CA TYR A 12 -3.12 -0.95 -10.87
C TYR A 12 -4.39 -1.69 -10.41
N HIS A 13 -5.40 -0.96 -9.92
CA HIS A 13 -6.65 -1.52 -9.39
C HIS A 13 -7.85 -1.06 -10.23
N PRO A 14 -8.03 -1.57 -11.46
CA PRO A 14 -9.06 -1.08 -12.38
C PRO A 14 -10.50 -1.27 -11.89
N GLN A 15 -10.73 -2.21 -10.97
CA GLN A 15 -12.02 -2.41 -10.30
C GLN A 15 -12.54 -1.13 -9.63
N TRP A 16 -11.62 -0.33 -9.09
CA TRP A 16 -11.97 0.91 -8.41
C TRP A 16 -12.48 1.98 -9.36
N TYR A 17 -12.10 1.98 -10.64
CA TYR A 17 -12.73 2.87 -11.63
C TYR A 17 -14.21 2.53 -11.83
N ILE A 18 -14.55 1.24 -11.89
CA ILE A 18 -15.94 0.79 -12.07
C ILE A 18 -16.75 1.10 -10.81
N ILE A 19 -16.20 0.80 -9.64
CA ILE A 19 -16.87 1.05 -8.35
C ILE A 19 -17.11 2.54 -8.17
N LEU A 20 -16.08 3.39 -8.32
CA LEU A 20 -16.22 4.84 -8.16
C LEU A 20 -17.12 5.48 -9.22
N SER A 21 -17.24 4.88 -10.41
CA SER A 21 -18.17 5.38 -11.43
C SER A 21 -19.64 5.25 -11.03
N ARG A 22 -19.96 4.25 -10.19
CA ARG A 22 -21.33 3.96 -9.73
C ARG A 22 -21.58 4.43 -8.29
N TYR A 23 -20.55 4.37 -7.46
CA TYR A 23 -20.61 4.59 -6.02
C TYR A 23 -19.47 5.53 -5.60
N PRO A 24 -19.62 6.85 -5.83
CA PRO A 24 -18.58 7.82 -5.49
C PRO A 24 -18.28 7.90 -3.98
N HIS A 25 -19.20 7.45 -3.12
CA HIS A 25 -18.99 7.39 -1.67
C HIS A 25 -17.98 6.30 -1.25
N GLU A 26 -17.72 5.30 -2.09
CA GLU A 26 -16.70 4.28 -1.81
C GLU A 26 -15.27 4.83 -1.95
N TYR A 27 -15.10 6.10 -2.30
CA TYR A 27 -13.79 6.75 -2.36
C TYR A 27 -13.05 6.73 -1.02
N GLU A 28 -13.75 6.87 0.11
CA GLU A 28 -13.11 6.76 1.43
C GLU A 28 -12.56 5.36 1.68
N ARG A 29 -13.29 4.34 1.22
CA ARG A 29 -12.86 2.94 1.31
C ARG A 29 -11.62 2.67 0.46
N LEU A 30 -11.56 3.23 -0.75
CA LEU A 30 -10.34 3.18 -1.58
C LEU A 30 -9.13 3.79 -0.86
N ILE A 31 -9.32 4.93 -0.18
CA ILE A 31 -8.22 5.57 0.56
C ILE A 31 -7.77 4.68 1.72
N GLN A 32 -8.70 4.04 2.43
CA GLN A 32 -8.37 3.11 3.51
C GLN A 32 -7.59 1.91 2.97
N GLU A 33 -8.08 1.26 1.91
CA GLU A 33 -7.40 0.12 1.26
C GLU A 33 -5.97 0.49 0.83
N TYR A 34 -5.81 1.65 0.19
CA TYR A 34 -4.49 2.17 -0.20
C TYR A 34 -3.55 2.39 1.00
N LYS A 35 -4.07 2.93 2.11
CA LYS A 35 -3.27 3.15 3.33
C LYS A 35 -2.88 1.83 4.00
N ASP A 36 -3.80 0.89 4.08
CA ASP A 36 -3.59 -0.40 4.71
C ASP A 36 -2.56 -1.23 3.94
N GLU A 37 -2.67 -1.25 2.61
CA GLU A 37 -1.70 -1.94 1.76
C GLU A 37 -0.30 -1.30 1.86
N LYS A 38 -0.24 0.03 1.90
CA LYS A 38 1.02 0.76 2.09
C LYS A 38 1.64 0.48 3.47
N ASN A 39 0.82 0.40 4.52
CA ASN A 39 1.27 0.07 5.87
C ASN A 39 1.79 -1.37 5.94
N GLN A 40 1.10 -2.33 5.32
CA GLN A 40 1.57 -3.72 5.23
C GLN A 40 2.91 -3.81 4.49
N GLN A 41 3.06 -3.13 3.35
CA GLN A 41 4.33 -3.09 2.63
C GLN A 41 5.45 -2.48 3.48
N PHE A 42 5.15 -1.48 4.31
CA PHE A 42 6.13 -0.89 5.21
C PHE A 42 6.55 -1.83 6.34
N ILE A 43 5.59 -2.51 6.96
CA ILE A 43 5.85 -3.53 8.00
C ILE A 43 6.72 -4.64 7.42
N ASN A 44 6.37 -5.16 6.24
CA ASN A 44 7.15 -6.20 5.57
C ASN A 44 8.60 -5.76 5.30
N LYS A 45 8.82 -4.48 4.94
CA LYS A 45 10.18 -3.94 4.76
C LYS A 45 10.95 -3.85 6.06
N ILE A 46 10.29 -3.49 7.17
CA ILE A 46 10.92 -3.52 8.51
C ILE A 46 11.32 -4.94 8.87
N ASP A 47 10.42 -5.91 8.70
CA ASP A 47 10.71 -7.31 8.99
C ASP A 47 11.88 -7.84 8.16
N GLN A 48 11.98 -7.47 6.88
CA GLN A 48 13.13 -7.78 6.04
C GLN A 48 14.44 -7.19 6.58
N VAL A 49 14.41 -5.94 7.03
CA VAL A 49 15.59 -5.29 7.63
C VAL A 49 15.96 -5.97 8.94
N SER A 50 15.00 -6.30 9.79
CA SER A 50 15.23 -7.04 11.04
C SER A 50 15.82 -8.42 10.78
N MET A 51 15.36 -9.15 9.75
CA MET A 51 15.97 -10.43 9.35
C MET A 51 17.42 -10.26 8.89
N LEU A 52 17.72 -9.23 8.10
CA LEU A 52 19.08 -8.95 7.65
C LEU A 52 20.01 -8.59 8.82
N ILE A 53 19.54 -7.80 9.78
CA ILE A 53 20.30 -7.47 11.00
C ILE A 53 20.61 -8.76 11.78
N ASN A 54 19.61 -9.61 12.02
CA ASN A 54 19.79 -10.87 12.75
C ASN A 54 20.80 -11.81 12.05
N MET A 55 20.83 -11.85 10.72
CA MET A 55 21.83 -12.63 9.97
C MET A 55 23.25 -12.08 10.13
N VAL A 56 23.42 -10.76 10.13
CA VAL A 56 24.72 -10.12 10.36
C VAL A 56 25.21 -10.34 11.79
N GLU A 57 24.32 -10.25 12.78
CA GLU A 57 24.64 -10.54 14.19
C GLU A 57 25.12 -11.98 14.40
N MET A 58 24.58 -12.95 13.66
CA MET A 58 25.03 -14.35 13.73
C MET A 58 26.38 -14.61 13.03
N MET A 59 26.86 -13.68 12.20
CA MET A 59 28.15 -13.80 11.49
C MET A 59 29.32 -13.09 12.20
N MET A 60 29.05 -12.31 13.26
CA MET A 60 30.05 -11.67 14.13
C MET A 60 30.31 -12.49 15.39
#